data_AF-A0A7K2QDH2-F1
#
_entry.id   AF-A0A7K2QDH2-F1
#
_cell.length_a   1.000
_cell.length_b   1.000
_cell.length_c   1.000
_cell.angle_alpha   90.00
_cell.angle_beta   90.00
_cell.angle_gamma   90.00
#
_symmetry.space_group_name_H-M   'P 1'
#
loop_
_entity.id
_entity.type
_entity.pdbx_description
1 polymer ?
#
loop_
_entity_poly.entity_id
_entity_poly.type
_entity_poly.pdbx_seq_one_letter_code
_entity_poly.pdbx_strand_id
1 'polypeptide(L)' 'MAGACADAPLPDYWDLTIEQLRGLECVACGTRLGQGSVYRGVVTTREGGLLLDADVRVCPTPP' A
#
# COMPACT_ATOMS: atom_id res chain seq x y z
N MET A 1 -2.82 18.24 6.85
CA MET A 1 -1.36 18.06 6.70
C MET A 1 -1.12 16.69 6.07
N ALA A 2 -0.95 16.64 4.75
CA ALA A 2 -0.50 15.41 4.10
C ALA A 2 1.03 15.37 4.24
N GLY A 3 1.54 14.67 5.26
CA GLY A 3 2.86 14.08 5.09
C GLY A 3 2.77 13.17 3.87
N ALA A 4 3.73 13.24 2.94
CA ALA A 4 3.59 12.54 1.67
C ALA A 4 3.37 11.05 1.98
N CYS A 5 2.31 10.43 1.44
CA CYS A 5 2.03 9.02 1.65
C CYS A 5 3.23 8.12 1.27
N ALA A 6 4.13 8.64 0.44
CA ALA A 6 5.42 8.05 0.11
C ALA A 6 6.37 7.91 1.31
N ASP A 7 6.36 8.82 2.27
CA ASP A 7 7.25 8.80 3.44
C ASP A 7 6.69 7.98 4.61
N ALA A 8 5.40 7.63 4.57
CA ALA A 8 4.79 6.81 5.60
C ALA A 8 5.44 5.40 5.62
N PRO A 9 5.62 4.81 6.82
CA PRO A 9 6.04 3.42 6.93
C PRO A 9 5.00 2.51 6.28
N LEU A 10 5.46 1.41 5.69
CA LEU A 10 4.56 0.38 5.20
C LEU A 10 3.94 -0.35 6.41
N PRO A 11 2.60 -0.51 6.46
CA PRO A 11 1.95 -1.32 7.48
C PRO A 11 2.24 -2.81 7.24
N ASP A 12 1.92 -3.63 8.23
CA ASP A 12 2.00 -5.08 8.11
C ASP A 12 0.93 -5.62 7.13
N TYR A 13 1.22 -6.75 6.50
CA TYR A 13 0.32 -7.39 5.54
C TYR A 13 -1.10 -7.61 6.11
N TRP A 14 -1.18 -7.98 7.39
CA TRP A 14 -2.44 -8.30 8.06
C TRP A 14 -3.28 -7.07 8.45
N ASP A 15 -2.67 -5.89 8.46
CA ASP A 15 -3.37 -4.62 8.71
C ASP A 15 -3.99 -4.04 7.43
N LEU A 16 -3.69 -4.63 6.27
CA LEU A 16 -4.18 -4.16 4.99
C LEU A 16 -5.59 -4.65 4.66
N THR A 17 -6.36 -3.76 4.07
CA THR A 17 -7.61 -4.15 3.42
C THR A 17 -7.32 -4.89 2.10
N ILE A 18 -8.29 -5.68 1.64
CA ILE A 18 -8.22 -6.35 0.33
C ILE A 18 -7.99 -5.34 -0.80
N GLU A 19 -8.57 -4.14 -0.69
CA GLU A 19 -8.42 -3.11 -1.71
C GLU A 19 -7.02 -2.49 -1.73
N GLN A 20 -6.38 -2.35 -0.56
CA GLN A 20 -4.97 -1.94 -0.47
C GLN A 20 -4.03 -3.03 -1.01
N LEU A 21 -4.28 -4.30 -0.71
CA LEU A 21 -3.52 -5.45 -1.26
C LEU A 21 -3.64 -5.55 -2.79
N ARG A 22 -4.76 -5.10 -3.37
CA ARG A 22 -4.96 -5.01 -4.81
C ARG A 22 -4.37 -3.75 -5.46
N GLY A 23 -3.80 -2.86 -4.65
CA GLY A 23 -3.30 -1.56 -5.11
C GLY A 23 -4.39 -0.59 -5.58
N LEU A 24 -5.64 -0.81 -5.15
CA LEU A 24 -6.81 0.04 -5.46
C LEU A 24 -6.98 1.18 -4.45
N GLU A 25 -6.40 1.04 -3.24
CA GLU A 25 -6.38 2.06 -2.21
C GLU A 25 -4.94 2.35 -1.73
N CYS A 26 -4.72 3.58 -1.29
CA CYS A 26 -3.44 3.99 -0.73
C CYS A 26 -3.14 3.21 0.54
N VAL A 27 -1.98 2.57 0.59
CA VAL A 27 -1.53 1.80 1.76
C VAL A 27 -1.36 2.66 3.01
N ALA A 28 -1.12 3.97 2.85
CA ALA A 28 -0.85 4.89 3.95
C ALA A 28 -2.11 5.63 4.48
N CYS A 29 -3.07 5.95 3.60
CA CYS A 29 -4.23 6.79 3.97
C CYS A 29 -5.59 6.23 3.58
N GLY A 30 -5.64 5.06 2.93
CA GLY A 30 -6.89 4.39 2.52
C GLY A 30 -7.66 5.07 1.38
N THR A 31 -7.12 6.15 0.79
CA THR A 31 -7.80 6.83 -0.33
C THR A 31 -7.78 5.96 -1.58
N ARG A 32 -8.91 5.86 -2.27
CA ARG A 32 -9.02 5.17 -3.56
C ARG A 32 -8.06 5.76 -4.59
N LEU A 33 -7.22 4.90 -5.14
CA LEU A 33 -6.21 5.24 -6.12
C LEU A 33 -6.81 5.25 -7.52
N GLY A 34 -6.41 6.25 -8.31
CA GLY A 34 -6.68 6.34 -9.73
C GLY A 34 -5.42 6.11 -10.56
N GLN A 35 -5.45 6.59 -11.81
CA GLN A 35 -4.24 6.67 -12.64
C GLN A 35 -3.19 7.57 -11.96
N GLY A 36 -1.91 7.20 -12.08
CA GLY A 36 -0.79 7.94 -11.49
C GLY A 36 -0.42 7.55 -10.07
N SER A 37 -1.03 6.51 -9.49
CA SER A 37 -0.59 5.97 -8.20
C SER A 37 0.88 5.51 -8.24
N VAL A 38 1.59 5.76 -7.15
CA VAL A 38 3.03 5.50 -7.06
C VAL A 38 3.25 4.15 -6.40
N TYR A 39 4.06 3.31 -7.02
CA TYR A 39 4.50 2.05 -6.42
C TYR A 39 5.34 2.33 -5.18
N ARG A 40 5.01 1.71 -4.05
CA ARG A 40 5.70 1.94 -2.78
C ARG A 40 6.62 0.80 -2.34
N GLY A 41 6.31 -0.42 -2.76
CA GLY A 41 7.07 -1.62 -2.41
C GLY A 41 6.20 -2.85 -2.30
N VAL A 42 6.76 -3.90 -1.70
CA VAL A 42 6.09 -5.16 -1.42
C VAL A 42 5.93 -5.31 0.10
N VAL A 43 4.74 -5.68 0.55
CA VAL A 43 4.57 -6.24 1.89
C VAL A 43 4.58 -7.76 1.80
N THR A 44 5.30 -8.42 2.70
CA THR A 44 5.41 -9.89 2.72
C THR A 44 5.00 -10.45 4.08
N THR A 45 4.34 -11.60 4.07
CA THR A 45 4.00 -12.34 5.29
C THR A 45 4.14 -13.84 5.07
N ARG A 46 4.18 -14.61 6.17
CA ARG A 46 4.23 -16.07 6.13
C ARG A 46 2.98 -16.64 6.80
N GLU A 47 2.20 -17.41 6.05
CA GLU A 47 0.97 -18.04 6.52
C GLU A 47 0.99 -19.54 6.18
N GLY A 48 0.86 -20.41 7.18
CA GLY A 48 0.78 -21.86 6.94
C GLY A 48 1.98 -22.47 6.19
N GLY A 49 3.13 -21.79 6.18
CA GLY A 49 4.32 -22.19 5.43
C GLY A 49 4.44 -21.57 4.03
N LEU A 50 3.39 -20.91 3.53
CA LEU A 50 3.39 -20.13 2.30
C LEU A 50 3.91 -18.71 2.57
N LEU A 51 4.65 -18.16 1.61
CA LEU A 51 5.02 -16.74 1.59
C LEU A 51 3.98 -16.01 0.75
N LEU A 52 3.34 -15.01 1.32
CA LEU A 52 2.41 -14.12 0.63
C LEU A 52 3.08 -12.78 0.42
N ASP A 53 3.02 -12.27 -0.80
CA ASP A 53 3.55 -10.98 -1.19
C ASP A 53 2.47 -10.14 -1.87
N ALA A 54 2.44 -8.85 -1.57
CA ALA A 54 1.54 -7.90 -2.22
C ALA A 54 2.26 -6.60 -2.56
N ASP A 55 2.18 -6.22 -3.83
CA ASP A 55 2.61 -4.92 -4.33
C ASP A 55 1.66 -3.83 -3.83
N VAL A 56 2.20 -2.87 -3.07
CA VAL A 56 1.42 -1.79 -2.48
C VAL A 56 1.72 -0.45 -3.14
N ARG A 57 0.68 0.39 -3.17
CA ARG A 57 0.70 1.69 -3.85
C ARG A 57 0.31 2.81 -2.91
N VAL A 58 0.79 4.01 -3.19
CA VAL A 58 0.49 5.23 -2.44
C VAL A 58 -0.09 6.32 -3.35
N CYS A 59 -0.69 7.33 -2.74
CA CYS A 59 -1.15 8.53 -3.43
C CYS A 59 -0.01 9.14 -4.27
N PRO A 60 -0.33 9.69 -5.46
CA PRO A 60 0.62 10.51 -6.18
C PRO A 60 1.07 11.68 -5.31
N THR A 61 2.35 12.02 -5.37
CA THR A 61 2.83 13.29 -4.84
C THR A 61 2.06 14.40 -5.57
N PRO A 62 1.46 15.37 -4.85
CA PRO A 62 0.87 16.52 -5.52
C PRO A 62 1.95 17.22 -6.36
N PRO A 63 1.61 17.72 -7.56
CA PRO A 63 2.53 18.48 -8.41
C PRO A 63 3.01 19.78 -7.74
#